data_AF-A0A9P9CRV6-F1
#
_entry.id   AF-A0A9P9CRV6-F1
#
_cell.length_a   1.000
_cell.length_b   1.000
_cell.length_c   1.000
_cell.angle_alpha   90.00
_cell.angle_beta   90.00
_cell.angle_gamma   90.00
#
_symmetry.space_group_name_H-M   'P 1'
#
loop_
_entity.id
_entity.type
_entity.pdbx_description
1 polymer ?
#
loop_
_entity_poly.entity_id
_entity_poly.type
_entity_poly.pdbx_seq_one_letter_code
_entity_poly.pdbx_strand_id
1 'polypeptide(L)' 'MKGWPWYASGSETVTTRVLLLQVLDLLAAYGYELHATVDMCYGSEGIDVDTWFLRKYTN' A
#
# COMPACT_ATOMS: atom_id res chain seq x y z
N MET A 1 -3.04 -4.92 17.04
CA MET A 1 -2.76 -5.49 15.70
C MET A 1 -1.32 -5.17 15.34
N LYS A 2 -0.48 -6.19 15.10
CA LYS A 2 0.78 -5.98 14.39
C LYS A 2 0.38 -5.97 12.91
N GLY A 3 0.38 -4.80 12.27
CA GLY A 3 -0.24 -4.62 10.97
C GLY A 3 0.55 -5.31 9.87
N TRP A 4 -0.04 -6.36 9.28
CA TRP A 4 0.49 -7.05 8.09
C TRP A 4 -0.50 -6.89 6.93
N PRO A 5 -0.73 -5.68 6.40
CA PRO A 5 -1.82 -5.43 5.45
C PRO A 5 -1.72 -6.26 4.17
N TRP A 6 -0.51 -6.72 3.84
CA TRP A 6 -0.18 -7.42 2.60
C TRP A 6 -0.20 -8.95 2.75
N TYR A 7 -0.31 -9.47 3.98
CA TYR A 7 -0.34 -10.91 4.20
C TYR A 7 -1.63 -11.51 3.62
N ALA A 8 -1.47 -12.25 2.53
CA ALA A 8 -2.56 -12.81 1.76
C ALA A 8 -3.16 -14.06 2.45
N SER A 9 -4.02 -13.86 3.45
CA SER A 9 -4.79 -14.91 4.10
C SER A 9 -6.30 -14.63 4.08
N GLY A 10 -7.04 -15.40 3.28
CA GLY A 10 -8.50 -15.46 3.33
C GLY A 10 -9.22 -14.15 3.00
N SER A 11 -10.40 -13.96 3.60
CA SER A 11 -11.27 -12.78 3.38
C SER A 11 -10.66 -11.48 3.90
N GLU A 12 -9.76 -11.55 4.88
CA GLU A 12 -9.07 -10.39 5.47
C GLU A 12 -8.21 -9.65 4.43
N THR A 13 -7.65 -10.40 3.47
CA THR A 13 -6.91 -9.83 2.33
C THR A 13 -7.80 -9.00 1.43
N VAL A 14 -9.04 -9.45 1.17
CA VAL A 14 -9.99 -8.71 0.34
C VAL A 14 -10.35 -7.39 1.03
N THR A 15 -10.70 -7.44 2.32
CA THR A 15 -11.01 -6.24 3.11
C THR A 15 -9.85 -5.24 3.10
N THR A 16 -8.62 -5.73 3.29
CA THR A 16 -7.44 -4.86 3.30
C THR A 16 -7.19 -4.22 1.93
N ARG A 17 -7.34 -4.97 0.84
CA ARG A 17 -7.22 -4.42 -0.53
C ARG A 17 -8.28 -3.35 -0.82
N VAL A 18 -9.52 -3.56 -0.37
CA VAL A 18 -10.58 -2.54 -0.50
C VAL A 18 -10.24 -1.28 0.28
N LEU A 19 -9.75 -1.41 1.52
CA LEU A 19 -9.30 -0.26 2.32
C LEU A 19 -8.19 0.53 1.62
N LEU A 20 -7.19 -0.17 1.06
CA LEU A 20 -6.09 0.47 0.35
C LEU A 20 -6.54 1.20 -0.92
N LEU A 21 -7.48 0.63 -1.67
CA LEU A 21 -8.09 1.32 -2.82
C LEU A 21 -8.80 2.61 -2.39
N GLN A 22 -9.53 2.60 -1.27
CA GLN A 22 -10.16 3.81 -0.74
C GLN A 22 -9.14 4.88 -0.32
N VAL A 23 -8.00 4.47 0.24
CA VAL A 23 -6.90 5.38 0.57
C VAL A 23 -6.28 5.99 -0.71
N LEU A 24 -6.09 5.19 -1.75
CA LEU A 24 -5.59 5.66 -3.05
C LEU A 24 -6.57 6.63 -3.72
N ASP A 25 -7.87 6.32 -3.71
CA ASP A 25 -8.92 7.20 -4.24
C ASP A 25 -8.92 8.55 -3.52
N LEU A 26 -8.77 8.53 -2.18
CA LEU A 26 -8.66 9.75 -1.40
C LEU A 26 -7.42 10.56 -1.81
N LEU A 27 -6.26 9.92 -1.88
CA LEU A 27 -5.00 10.58 -2.27
C LEU A 27 -5.11 11.18 -3.69
N ALA A 28 -5.74 10.46 -4.62
CA ALA A 28 -6.03 10.96 -5.96
C ALA A 28 -6.93 12.19 -5.96
N ALA A 29 -7.99 12.20 -5.13
CA ALA A 29 -8.86 13.37 -4.96
C ALA A 29 -8.12 14.60 -4.39
N TYR A 30 -7.04 14.39 -3.61
CA TYR A 30 -6.14 15.46 -3.13
C TYR A 30 -4.98 15.79 -4.09
N GLY A 31 -5.00 15.21 -5.29
CA GLY A 31 -4.06 15.49 -6.34
C GLY A 31 -2.72 14.76 -6.20
N TYR A 32 -2.72 13.57 -5.61
CA TYR A 32 -1.56 12.68 -5.60
C TYR A 32 -1.74 11.52 -6.60
N GLU A 33 -0.68 11.17 -7.30
CA GLU A 33 -0.59 9.99 -8.15
C GLU A 33 0.45 9.00 -7.59
N LEU A 34 0.21 7.70 -7.74
CA LEU A 34 1.20 6.68 -7.43
C LEU A 34 2.33 6.74 -8.47
N HIS A 35 3.53 7.09 -8.05
CA HIS A 35 4.67 7.30 -8.95
C HIS A 35 5.57 6.07 -9.04
N ALA A 36 5.84 5.42 -7.89
CA ALA A 36 6.65 4.23 -7.82
C ALA A 36 6.28 3.38 -6.61
N THR A 37 6.56 2.09 -6.70
CA THR A 37 6.46 1.13 -5.60
C THR A 37 7.81 0.45 -5.40
N VAL A 38 8.21 0.25 -4.15
CA VAL A 38 9.40 -0.51 -3.79
C VAL A 38 8.98 -1.65 -2.89
N ASP A 39 9.25 -2.86 -3.35
CA ASP A 39 9.14 -4.09 -2.56
C ASP A 39 10.44 -4.28 -1.79
N MET A 40 10.37 -4.25 -0.45
CA MET A 40 11.52 -4.48 0.42
C MET A 40 11.34 -5.78 1.19
N CYS A 41 12.15 -6.78 0.86
CA CYS A 41 12.26 -8.00 1.66
C CYS A 41 13.26 -7.80 2.80
N TYR A 42 12.80 -7.91 4.06
CA TYR A 42 13.69 -7.81 5.21
C TYR A 42 14.37 -9.16 5.49
N GLY A 43 15.42 -9.48 4.72
CA GLY A 43 16.32 -10.61 4.98
C GLY A 43 15.63 -11.95 5.30
N SER A 44 16.29 -12.81 6.07
CA SER A 44 15.86 -14.19 6.35
C SER A 44 14.66 -14.33 7.29
N GLU A 45 14.03 -13.23 7.74
CA GLU A 45 12.92 -13.27 8.71
C GLU A 45 11.51 -13.36 8.05
N GLY A 46 11.45 -13.37 6.71
CA GLY A 46 10.21 -13.63 5.97
C GLY A 46 9.16 -12.53 6.10
N ILE A 47 9.61 -11.31 6.40
CA ILE A 47 8.78 -10.12 6.57
C ILE A 47 9.06 -9.18 5.40
N ASP A 48 8.10 -9.08 4.49
CA ASP A 48 8.15 -8.16 3.36
C ASP A 48 7.37 -6.89 3.70
N VAL A 49 7.95 -5.75 3.34
CA VAL A 49 7.34 -4.43 3.49
C VAL A 49 7.35 -3.69 2.16
N ASP A 50 6.17 -3.27 1.72
CA ASP A 50 6.02 -2.42 0.54
C ASP A 50 6.05 -0.94 0.91
N THR A 51 6.72 -0.13 0.08
CA THR A 51 6.69 1.34 0.17
C THR A 51 6.14 1.94 -1.12
N TRP A 52 5.20 2.88 -0.98
CA TRP A 52 4.60 3.61 -2.11
C TRP A 52 5.09 5.06 -2.11
N PHE A 53 5.62 5.48 -3.25
CA PHE A 53 6.00 6.87 -3.50
C PHE A 53 4.89 7.55 -4.28
N LEU A 54 4.30 8.59 -3.69
CA LEU A 54 3.30 9.40 -4.34
C LEU A 54 3.88 10.74 -4.78
N ARG A 55 3.49 11.17 -5.98
CA ARG A 55 3.80 12.49 -6.52
C ARG A 55 2.56 13.36 -6.45
N LYS A 56 2.72 14.61 -6.03
CA LYS A 56 1.64 15.61 -6.09
C LYS A 56 1.61 16.26 -7.48
N TYR A 57 0.42 16.42 -8.05
CA TYR A 57 0.26 17.28 -9.22
C TYR A 57 0.63 18.71 -8.85
N THR A 58 1.63 19.26 -9.54
CA THR A 58 1.97 20.68 -9.51
C THR A 58 1.61 21.25 -10.87
N ASN A 59 0.74 22.26 -10.90
CA ASN A 59 0.49 23.09 -12.07
C ASN A 59 1.78 23.79 -12.54
#